data_AF-E0QP44-F1
#
_entry.id   AF-E0QP44-F1
#
_cell.length_a   1.000
_cell.length_b   1.000
_cell.length_c   1.000
_cell.angle_alpha   90.00
_cell.angle_beta   90.00
_cell.angle_gamma   90.00
#
_symmetry.space_group_name_H-M   'P 1'
#
loop_
_entity.id
_entity.type
_entity.pdbx_description
1 polymer ?
#
loop_
_entity_poly.entity_id
_entity_poly.type
_entity_poly.pdbx_seq_one_letter_code
_entity_poly.pdbx_strand_id
1 'polypeptide(L)'
;MWLGIVTAVVFVFINTWNEYAAAFVLIQKAELQPLTVAMLRFLGLYVREWQFMFTTSVIAIVPVIIMFALIEKRLIGGLTAGSIK
;
A
#
# COMPACT_ATOMS: atom_id res chain seq x y z
N MET A 1 15.45 1.88 -19.32
CA MET A 1 14.03 2.27 -19.45
C MET A 1 13.11 1.43 -18.57
N TRP A 2 13.18 0.10 -18.65
CA TRP A 2 12.33 -0.80 -17.86
C TRP A 2 12.51 -0.67 -16.33
N LEU A 3 13.74 -0.47 -15.83
CA LEU A 3 14.00 -0.20 -14.41
C LEU A 3 13.29 1.05 -13.89
N GLY A 4 13.25 2.11 -14.71
CA GLY A 4 12.56 3.36 -14.38
C GLY A 4 11.04 3.21 -14.32
N ILE A 5 10.47 2.35 -15.17
CA ILE A 5 9.04 2.02 -15.11
C ILE A 5 8.74 1.23 -13.84
N VAL A 6 9.59 0.26 -13.49
CA VAL A 6 9.44 -0.54 -12.25
C VAL A 6 9.48 0.35 -11.01
N THR A 7 10.46 1.25 -10.91
CA THR A 7 10.56 2.17 -9.76
C THR A 7 9.38 3.13 -9.72
N ALA A 8 8.96 3.70 -10.84
CA ALA A 8 7.79 4.58 -10.91
C ALA A 8 6.51 3.86 -10.45
N VAL A 9 6.28 2.63 -10.91
CA VAL A 9 5.12 1.82 -10.51
C VAL A 9 5.12 1.55 -9.01
N VAL A 10 6.26 1.15 -8.43
CA VAL A 10 6.37 0.90 -6.99
C VAL A 10 6.10 2.18 -6.20
N PHE A 11 6.70 3.31 -6.59
CA PHE A 11 6.50 4.59 -5.91
C PHE A 11 5.05 5.07 -5.98
N VAL A 12 4.43 4.99 -7.16
CA VAL A 12 3.02 5.39 -7.33
C VAL A 12 2.12 4.46 -6.52
N PHE A 13 2.33 3.14 -6.58
CA PHE A 13 1.52 2.19 -5.84
C PHE A 13 1.60 2.42 -4.32
N ILE A 14 2.80 2.57 -3.76
CA ILE A 14 2.98 2.81 -2.32
C ILE A 14 2.33 4.12 -1.90
N ASN A 15 2.48 5.19 -2.68
CA ASN A 15 1.87 6.48 -2.36
C ASN A 15 0.34 6.39 -2.43
N THR A 16 -0.22 5.84 -3.51
CA THR A 16 -1.67 5.72 -3.67
C THR A 16 -2.29 4.77 -2.64
N TRP A 17 -1.60 3.67 -2.29
CA TRP A 17 -2.09 2.72 -1.29
C TRP A 17 -2.09 3.30 0.13
N ASN A 18 -1.08 4.11 0.47
CA ASN A 18 -0.99 4.77 1.79
C ASN A 18 -1.73 6.11 1.86
N GLU A 19 -2.32 6.57 0.76
CA GLU A 19 -3.03 7.85 0.73
C GLU A 19 -4.25 7.79 1.66
N TYR A 20 -4.29 8.75 2.58
CA TYR A 20 -5.31 8.86 3.61
C TYR A 20 -6.09 10.17 3.48
N ALA A 21 -5.40 11.30 3.36
CA ALA A 21 -6.00 12.62 3.45
C ALA A 21 -6.97 12.87 2.30
N ALA A 22 -6.55 12.59 1.06
CA ALA A 22 -7.40 12.75 -0.11
C ALA A 22 -8.61 11.79 -0.06
N ALA A 23 -8.37 10.53 0.31
CA ALA A 23 -9.42 9.53 0.41
C ALA A 23 -10.47 9.87 1.47
N PHE A 24 -10.04 10.38 2.63
CA PHE A 24 -10.93 10.79 3.72
C PHE A 24 -11.84 11.96 3.32
N VAL A 25 -11.30 12.94 2.59
CA VAL A 25 -12.06 14.13 2.17
C VAL A 25 -13.02 13.82 1.03
N LEU A 26 -12.57 13.03 0.04
CA LEU A 26 -13.31 12.80 -1.21
C LEU A 26 -14.35 11.68 -1.09
N ILE A 27 -14.08 10.65 -0.30
CA ILE A 27 -14.92 9.44 -0.25
C ILE A 27 -15.74 9.43 1.03
N GLN A 28 -17.00 9.87 0.92
CA GLN A 28 -17.92 9.91 2.05
C GLN A 28 -18.72 8.62 2.23
N LYS A 29 -18.92 7.84 1.16
CA LYS A 29 -19.66 6.58 1.25
C LYS A 29 -18.82 5.52 1.94
N ALA A 30 -19.33 5.02 3.06
CA ALA A 30 -18.63 4.09 3.93
C ALA A 30 -18.14 2.80 3.24
N GLU A 31 -18.88 2.32 2.24
CA GLU A 31 -18.61 1.10 1.47
C GLU A 31 -17.49 1.27 0.43
N LEU A 32 -17.19 2.52 0.06
CA LEU A 32 -16.19 2.86 -0.96
C LEU A 32 -14.88 3.35 -0.33
N GLN A 33 -14.84 3.51 1.00
CA GLN A 33 -13.66 4.01 1.68
C GLN A 33 -12.52 2.98 1.62
N PRO A 34 -11.31 3.39 1.28
CA PRO A 34 -10.17 2.50 1.30
C PRO A 34 -9.85 2.07 2.73
N LEU A 35 -9.14 0.96 2.85
CA LEU A 35 -8.80 0.34 4.12
C LEU A 35 -8.07 1.31 5.07
N THR A 36 -7.21 2.16 4.51
CA THR A 36 -6.46 3.21 5.23
C THR A 36 -7.36 4.18 5.98
N VAL A 37 -8.53 4.50 5.42
CA VAL A 37 -9.52 5.39 6.06
C VAL A 37 -10.42 4.59 7.01
N ALA A 38 -10.85 3.40 6.60
CA ALA A 38 -11.76 2.57 7.38
C ALA A 38 -11.18 2.14 8.74
N MET A 39 -9.84 2.02 8.85
CA MET A 39 -9.15 1.70 10.10
C MET A 39 -9.47 2.66 11.26
N LEU A 40 -9.72 3.94 10.96
CA LEU A 40 -10.03 4.92 12.00
C LEU A 40 -11.38 4.67 12.68
N ARG A 41 -12.27 3.88 12.07
CA ARG A 41 -13.55 3.50 12.69
C ARG A 41 -13.35 2.64 13.95
N PHE A 42 -12.22 1.95 14.06
CA PHE A 42 -11.86 1.16 15.24
C PHE A 42 -11.29 2.04 16.38
N LEU A 43 -10.99 3.30 16.09
CA LEU A 43 -10.54 4.30 17.06
C LEU A 43 -11.72 5.19 17.51
N GLY A 44 -12.72 4.56 18.14
CA GLY A 44 -13.87 5.27 18.69
C GLY A 44 -13.51 6.18 19.86
N LEU A 45 -14.37 7.18 20.13
CA LEU A 45 -14.19 8.15 21.22
C LEU A 45 -14.22 7.50 22.62
N TYR A 46 -14.99 6.42 22.79
CA TYR A 46 -15.21 5.77 24.09
C TYR A 46 -14.68 4.33 24.16
N VAL A 47 -14.63 3.64 23.03
CA VAL A 47 -14.17 2.26 22.93
C VAL A 47 -13.16 2.17 21.81
N ARG A 48 -11.98 1.63 22.12
CA ARG A 48 -10.90 1.40 21.16
C ARG A 48 -10.73 -0.08 20.92
N GLU A 49 -10.93 -0.45 19.67
CA GLU A 49 -10.94 -1.83 19.21
C GLU A 49 -9.58 -2.23 18.63
N TRP A 50 -8.57 -2.32 19.51
CA TRP A 50 -7.18 -2.58 19.10
C TRP A 50 -7.01 -3.88 18.32
N GLN A 51 -7.75 -4.91 18.70
CA GLN A 51 -7.78 -6.20 18.00
C GLN A 51 -8.14 -6.07 16.51
N PHE A 52 -9.17 -5.29 16.19
CA PHE A 52 -9.58 -5.06 14.81
C PHE A 52 -8.59 -4.13 14.09
N MET A 53 -8.02 -3.13 14.78
CA MET A 53 -6.99 -2.27 14.21
C MET A 53 -5.75 -3.07 13.77
N PHE A 54 -5.17 -3.88 14.65
CA PHE A 54 -3.98 -4.67 14.31
C PHE A 54 -4.27 -5.72 13.22
N THR A 55 -5.42 -6.39 13.28
CA THR A 55 -5.83 -7.35 12.25
C THR A 55 -5.92 -6.68 10.88
N THR A 56 -6.55 -5.50 10.83
CA THR A 56 -6.70 -4.73 9.60
C THR A 56 -5.33 -4.23 9.09
N SER A 57 -4.41 -3.86 9.98
CA SER A 57 -3.04 -3.45 9.62
C SER A 57 -2.23 -4.57 8.98
N VAL A 58 -2.36 -5.80 9.50
CA VAL A 58 -1.72 -6.97 8.88
C VAL A 58 -2.28 -7.21 7.49
N ILE A 59 -3.60 -7.11 7.31
CA ILE A 59 -4.26 -7.25 6.00
C ILE A 59 -3.81 -6.14 5.04
N ALA A 60 -3.62 -4.90 5.51
CA ALA A 60 -3.19 -3.78 4.70
C ALA A 60 -1.79 -3.95 4.09
N ILE A 61 -0.93 -4.78 4.70
CA ILE A 61 0.42 -5.08 4.22
C ILE A 61 0.40 -6.12 3.08
N VAL A 62 -0.59 -7.01 3.06
CA VAL A 62 -0.72 -8.10 2.07
C VAL A 62 -0.55 -7.63 0.61
N PRO A 63 -1.27 -6.61 0.11
CA PRO A 63 -1.13 -6.19 -1.29
C PRO A 63 0.26 -5.61 -1.61
N VAL A 64 0.94 -5.01 -0.63
CA VAL A 64 2.32 -4.54 -0.79
C VAL A 64 3.28 -5.72 -0.95
N ILE A 65 3.11 -6.77 -0.14
CA ILE A 65 3.89 -8.02 -0.26
C ILE A 65 3.66 -8.66 -1.63
N ILE A 66 2.40 -8.77 -2.06
CA ILE A 66 2.05 -9.35 -3.36
C ILE A 66 2.71 -8.54 -4.50
N MET A 67 2.58 -7.21 -4.47
CA MET A 67 3.22 -6.34 -5.46
C MET A 67 4.74 -6.56 -5.48
N PHE A 68 5.37 -6.59 -4.31
CA PHE A 68 6.81 -6.77 -4.20
C PHE A 68 7.26 -8.13 -4.76
N ALA A 69 6.55 -9.22 -4.42
CA ALA A 69 6.84 -10.55 -4.93
C ALA A 69 6.73 -10.65 -6.47
N LEU A 70 5.83 -9.89 -7.09
CA LEU A 70 5.70 -9.83 -8.55
C LEU A 70 6.88 -9.07 -9.21
N ILE A 71 7.46 -8.12 -8.50
CA ILE A 71 8.48 -7.20 -9.02
C ILE A 71 9.91 -7.64 -8.67
N GLU A 72 10.13 -8.39 -7.58
CA GLU A 72 11.45 -8.76 -7.06
C GLU A 72 12.36 -9.38 -8.14
N LYS A 73 11.81 -10.30 -8.96
CA LYS A 73 12.58 -10.97 -10.03
C LYS A 73 13.05 -10.02 -11.11
N ARG A 74 12.23 -8.99 -11.39
CA ARG A 74 12.56 -7.94 -12.37
C ARG A 74 13.60 -6.99 -11.77
N LEU A 75 13.48 -6.60 -10.51
CA LEU A 75 14.50 -5.77 -9.86
C LEU A 75 15.87 -6.45 -9.86
N ILE A 76 15.94 -7.73 -9.49
CA ILE A 76 17.20 -8.49 -9.43
C ILE A 76 17.84 -8.62 -10.83
N GLY A 77 17.06 -9.01 -11.84
CA GLY A 77 17.57 -9.16 -13.21
C GLY A 77 18.08 -7.86 -13.85
N GLY A 78 17.62 -6.70 -13.37
CA GLY A 78 18.02 -5.39 -13.91
C GLY A 78 19.23 -4.79 -13.24
N LEU A 79 19.43 -5.08 -11.96
CA LEU A 79 20.68 -4.76 -11.28
C LEU A 79 21.85 -5.56 -11.88
N THR A 80 21.65 -6.83 -12.23
CA THR A 80 22.70 -7.65 -12.86
C THR A 80 22.97 -7.27 -14.32
N ALA A 81 21.96 -6.82 -15.07
CA ALA A 81 22.13 -6.39 -16.47
C ALA A 81 22.91 -5.08 -16.61
N GLY A 82 22.93 -4.22 -15.58
CA GLY A 82 23.73 -3.01 -15.54
C GLY A 82 25.17 -3.21 -15.04
N SER A 83 25.49 -4.38 -14.45
CA SER A 83 26.81 -4.68 -13.89
C SER A 83 27.80 -5.25 -14.92
N ILE A 84 27.35 -5.55 -16.14
CA ILE A 84 28.22 -5.98 -17.24
C ILE A 84 28.38 -4.79 -18.19
N LYS A 85 29.22 -3.84 -17.79
CA LYS A 85 29.99 -2.89 -18.61
C LYS A 85 30.93 -2.10 -17.73
#